data_AF-A0A3N6H554-F1
#
_entry.id   AF-A0A3N6H554-F1
#
_cell.length_a   1.000
_cell.length_b   1.000
_cell.length_c   1.000
_cell.angle_alpha   90.00
_cell.angle_beta   90.00
_cell.angle_gamma   90.00
#
_symmetry.space_group_name_H-M   'P 1'
#
loop_
_entity.id
_entity.type
_entity.pdbx_description
1 polymer ?
#
loop_
_entity_poly.entity_id
_entity_poly.type
_entity_poly.pdbx_seq_one_letter_code
_entity_poly.pdbx_strand_id
1 'polypeptide(L)'
;MRGLHAYHVEANGWKDLGYNFVVDKCGTVFEGRRGGADRAVMGAHTYGFNRETAGIAVIGMYTDSSAASAATTAVARVAAWKLGQYDGDPAGTTTLTAGADGVDFTGRRFTAKQDYSFSRISGHRDGFNTQCPGGALYAQLPAIRGHAAGPVAGLAITSVTGAALSGTSHHTRADITVRWSATTPAAFVTKYELLVDGRSVASTTGGATSAAATLTAGSHKVQVRATHQSGRTSVSATATVVADRTAPVFTTKPSLSLRTGTVNTAAVPIALKWKASDAVLLRDVRLTAPVAGTYGPTVTTASHTAKSAVATAWRMTAYDRAGNASAASVTGTPVILQESSAKRSGTWTTKSSAGYLGGGSYASGTKNAALTWTFTGRSVAWVVSRAATSGQAYVYVDGAKVATVDLKSSTTLYRQAIWTKSWTSSAKHTVKIVVVGTKGRPTLTTDGLVYLR
;
A
#
# COMPACT_ATOMS: atom_id res chain seq x y z
N MET A 1 26.80 -19.55 -43.20
CA MET A 1 25.91 -20.48 -43.94
C MET A 1 26.55 -21.02 -45.22
N ARG A 2 26.80 -20.21 -46.26
CA ARG A 2 27.37 -20.72 -47.54
C ARG A 2 28.67 -21.53 -47.39
N GLY A 3 29.59 -21.12 -46.52
CA GLY A 3 30.81 -21.89 -46.26
C GLY A 3 30.57 -23.27 -45.63
N LEU A 4 29.60 -23.41 -44.72
CA LEU A 4 29.22 -24.70 -44.14
C LEU A 4 28.58 -25.62 -45.20
N HIS A 5 27.77 -25.05 -46.09
CA HIS A 5 27.16 -25.78 -47.19
C HIS A 5 28.21 -26.28 -48.19
N ALA A 6 29.11 -25.41 -48.65
CA ALA A 6 30.19 -25.80 -49.56
C ALA A 6 31.03 -26.95 -48.97
N TYR A 7 31.40 -26.86 -47.69
CA TYR A 7 32.13 -27.93 -47.02
C TYR A 7 31.33 -29.25 -46.96
N HIS A 8 30.07 -29.23 -46.52
CA HIS A 8 29.30 -30.47 -46.41
C HIS A 8 28.92 -31.08 -47.77
N VAL A 9 28.55 -30.26 -48.75
CA VAL A 9 28.04 -30.76 -50.04
C VAL A 9 29.16 -31.00 -51.03
N GLU A 10 30.08 -30.05 -51.19
CA GLU A 10 31.12 -30.12 -52.22
C GLU A 10 32.34 -30.91 -51.73
N ALA A 11 32.77 -30.73 -50.47
CA ALA A 11 33.94 -31.45 -49.95
C ALA A 11 33.60 -32.83 -49.36
N ASN A 12 32.54 -32.94 -48.53
CA ASN A 12 32.16 -34.22 -47.92
C ASN A 12 31.20 -35.07 -48.79
N GLY A 13 30.69 -34.52 -49.90
CA GLY A 13 29.76 -35.22 -50.80
C GLY A 13 28.38 -35.48 -50.19
N TRP A 14 27.97 -34.73 -49.16
CA TRP A 14 26.66 -34.91 -48.54
C TRP A 14 25.55 -34.31 -49.41
N LYS A 15 24.34 -34.84 -49.26
CA LYS A 15 23.17 -34.36 -50.01
C LYS A 15 22.73 -32.93 -49.66
N ASP A 16 23.13 -32.45 -48.49
CA ASP A 16 22.82 -31.11 -47.95
C ASP A 16 23.65 -30.88 -46.66
N LEU A 17 23.48 -29.73 -46.00
CA LEU A 17 23.88 -29.49 -44.62
C LEU A 17 23.41 -30.63 -43.70
N GLY A 18 24.31 -31.12 -42.84
CA GLY A 18 23.99 -32.21 -41.90
C GLY A 18 23.05 -31.82 -40.76
N TYR A 19 22.95 -30.53 -40.44
CA TYR A 19 22.09 -30.01 -39.37
C TYR A 19 20.74 -29.54 -39.93
N ASN A 20 19.66 -29.72 -39.17
CA ASN A 20 18.33 -29.21 -39.54
C ASN A 20 18.24 -27.69 -39.33
N PHE A 21 18.91 -27.17 -38.30
CA PHE A 21 18.97 -25.74 -37.99
C PHE A 21 20.39 -25.32 -37.68
N VAL A 22 20.69 -24.06 -37.99
CA VAL A 22 21.95 -23.43 -37.61
C VAL A 22 21.63 -22.10 -36.92
N VAL A 23 22.29 -21.81 -35.81
CA VAL A 23 22.07 -20.61 -35.00
C VAL A 23 23.36 -19.81 -34.93
N ASP A 24 23.32 -18.52 -35.25
CA ASP A 24 24.48 -17.63 -35.08
C ASP A 24 24.57 -17.05 -33.66
N LYS A 25 25.67 -16.32 -33.38
CA LYS A 25 25.89 -15.65 -32.08
C LYS A 25 24.82 -14.60 -31.73
N CYS A 26 24.09 -14.08 -32.72
CA CYS A 26 23.05 -13.07 -32.56
C CYS A 26 21.66 -13.70 -32.33
N GLY A 27 21.56 -15.04 -32.37
CA GLY A 27 20.29 -15.75 -32.23
C GLY A 27 19.49 -15.87 -33.53
N THR A 28 20.07 -15.54 -34.68
CA THR A 28 19.43 -15.77 -35.98
C THR A 28 19.36 -17.28 -36.22
N VAL A 29 18.16 -17.79 -36.45
CA VAL A 29 17.93 -19.19 -36.82
C VAL A 29 17.89 -19.30 -38.34
N PHE A 30 18.78 -20.10 -38.89
CA PHE A 30 18.81 -20.47 -40.31
C PHE A 30 18.26 -21.89 -40.45
N GLU A 31 17.41 -22.10 -41.45
CA GLU A 31 17.13 -23.46 -41.92
C GLU A 31 18.43 -24.05 -42.50
N GLY A 32 18.78 -25.25 -42.03
CA GLY A 32 19.90 -26.03 -42.55
C GLY A 32 19.42 -26.95 -43.64
N ARG A 33 19.23 -28.23 -43.30
CA ARG A 33 18.72 -29.24 -44.22
C ARG A 33 17.31 -28.88 -44.71
N ARG A 34 17.13 -28.78 -46.03
CA ARG A 34 15.89 -28.29 -46.66
C ARG A 34 14.65 -29.06 -46.21
N GLY A 35 13.62 -28.33 -45.81
CA GLY A 35 12.36 -28.88 -45.28
C GLY A 35 12.47 -29.24 -43.79
N GLY A 36 13.61 -29.01 -43.15
CA GLY A 36 13.82 -29.26 -41.73
C GLY A 36 12.94 -28.38 -40.85
N ALA A 37 12.45 -27.24 -41.34
CA ALA A 37 11.44 -26.44 -40.67
C ALA A 37 10.06 -27.14 -40.66
N ASP A 38 9.59 -27.63 -41.80
CA ASP A 38 8.20 -28.08 -41.95
C ASP A 38 8.01 -29.59 -41.78
N ARG A 39 9.09 -30.39 -41.87
CA ARG A 39 9.04 -31.86 -41.91
C ARG A 39 10.05 -32.47 -40.93
N ALA A 40 9.82 -33.75 -40.60
CA ALA A 40 10.77 -34.59 -39.85
C ALA A 40 11.90 -35.10 -40.77
N VAL A 41 12.68 -34.17 -41.34
CA VAL A 41 13.79 -34.53 -42.25
C VAL A 41 14.95 -35.11 -41.43
N MET A 42 15.32 -36.35 -41.73
CA MET A 42 16.51 -37.00 -41.14
C MET A 42 17.75 -36.12 -41.37
N GLY A 43 18.59 -35.94 -40.36
CA GLY A 43 19.85 -35.19 -40.48
C GLY A 43 21.04 -36.05 -40.94
N ALA A 44 22.23 -35.45 -40.89
CA ALA A 44 23.53 -36.13 -40.99
C ALA A 44 24.49 -35.49 -39.97
N HIS A 45 24.05 -35.36 -38.73
CA HIS A 45 24.74 -34.61 -37.67
C HIS A 45 25.28 -35.50 -36.55
N THR A 46 24.69 -36.67 -36.30
CA THR A 46 25.09 -37.57 -35.20
C THR A 46 25.02 -39.00 -35.70
N TYR A 47 26.19 -39.56 -36.03
CA TYR A 47 26.29 -40.93 -36.50
C TYR A 47 25.67 -41.90 -35.49
N GLY A 48 24.89 -42.88 -35.96
CA GLY A 48 24.11 -43.78 -35.12
C GLY A 48 22.77 -43.22 -34.61
N PHE A 49 22.56 -41.90 -34.58
CA PHE A 49 21.34 -41.28 -33.99
C PHE A 49 20.74 -40.15 -34.84
N ASN A 50 20.92 -40.18 -36.16
CA ASN A 50 20.31 -39.21 -37.09
C ASN A 50 18.79 -39.39 -37.27
N ARG A 51 18.27 -40.58 -36.95
CA ARG A 51 16.85 -40.89 -37.04
C ARG A 51 16.14 -40.38 -35.78
N GLU A 52 14.93 -39.84 -35.95
CA GLU A 52 14.06 -39.38 -34.85
C GLU A 52 14.66 -38.22 -34.02
N THR A 53 15.64 -37.52 -34.58
CA THR A 53 16.29 -36.35 -33.99
C THR A 53 16.32 -35.19 -34.99
N ALA A 54 16.44 -33.97 -34.47
CA ALA A 54 16.69 -32.78 -35.27
C ALA A 54 17.96 -32.07 -34.75
N GLY A 55 18.95 -31.90 -35.62
CA GLY A 55 20.23 -31.29 -35.27
C GLY A 55 20.18 -29.77 -35.32
N ILE A 56 20.63 -29.12 -34.24
CA ILE A 56 20.81 -27.66 -34.15
C ILE A 56 22.30 -27.37 -33.94
N ALA A 57 22.95 -26.73 -34.91
CA ALA A 57 24.35 -26.29 -34.75
C ALA A 57 24.42 -24.83 -34.33
N VAL A 58 25.23 -24.51 -33.33
CA VAL A 58 25.54 -23.11 -32.96
C VAL A 58 26.87 -22.73 -33.61
N ILE A 59 26.90 -21.67 -34.42
CA ILE A 59 28.09 -21.23 -35.15
C ILE A 59 29.12 -20.67 -34.16
N GLY A 60 30.21 -21.42 -33.94
CA GLY A 60 31.34 -20.99 -33.13
C GLY A 60 32.12 -22.17 -32.54
N MET A 61 33.13 -21.84 -31.74
CA MET A 61 33.89 -22.79 -30.92
C MET A 61 33.58 -22.52 -29.45
N TYR A 62 32.95 -23.47 -28.76
CA TYR A 62 32.45 -23.30 -27.39
C TYR A 62 33.08 -24.29 -26.40
N THR A 63 34.35 -24.65 -26.63
CA THR A 63 35.12 -25.48 -25.69
C THR A 63 35.22 -24.78 -24.34
N ASP A 64 35.72 -23.55 -24.35
CA ASP A 64 36.02 -22.77 -23.12
C ASP A 64 35.27 -21.42 -23.06
N SER A 65 34.56 -21.06 -24.13
CA SER A 65 33.73 -19.85 -24.18
C SER A 65 32.25 -20.21 -24.21
N SER A 66 31.44 -19.59 -23.37
CA SER A 66 29.99 -19.80 -23.39
C SER A 66 29.35 -19.25 -24.67
N ALA A 67 28.29 -19.89 -25.15
CA ALA A 67 27.48 -19.31 -26.21
C ALA A 67 26.70 -18.10 -25.68
N ALA A 68 26.52 -17.09 -26.54
CA ALA A 68 25.76 -15.90 -26.22
C ALA A 68 24.30 -16.24 -25.86
N SER A 69 23.71 -15.47 -24.96
CA SER A 69 22.32 -15.67 -24.50
C SER A 69 21.30 -15.64 -25.64
N ALA A 70 21.55 -14.82 -26.67
CA ALA A 70 20.71 -14.78 -27.86
C ALA A 70 20.72 -16.12 -28.63
N ALA A 71 21.89 -16.75 -28.74
CA ALA A 71 22.02 -18.06 -29.39
C ALA A 71 21.35 -19.18 -28.58
N THR A 72 21.61 -19.26 -27.27
CA THR A 72 20.99 -20.29 -26.41
C THR A 72 19.47 -20.11 -26.30
N THR A 73 18.98 -18.87 -26.32
CA THR A 73 17.55 -18.55 -26.42
C THR A 73 16.96 -19.08 -27.72
N ALA A 74 17.62 -18.83 -28.86
CA ALA A 74 17.16 -19.33 -30.15
C ALA A 74 17.14 -20.87 -30.21
N VAL A 75 18.17 -21.54 -29.69
CA VAL A 75 18.21 -23.01 -29.58
C VAL A 75 17.03 -23.53 -28.75
N ALA A 76 16.80 -22.98 -27.56
CA ALA A 76 15.68 -23.38 -26.71
C ALA A 76 14.32 -23.12 -27.39
N ARG A 77 14.17 -22.04 -28.16
CA ARG A 77 12.93 -21.77 -28.92
C ARG A 77 12.68 -22.79 -30.02
N VAL A 78 13.71 -23.10 -30.82
CA VAL A 78 13.61 -24.13 -31.86
C VAL A 78 13.31 -25.49 -31.24
N ALA A 79 13.98 -25.84 -30.13
CA ALA A 79 13.76 -27.11 -29.44
C ALA A 79 12.34 -27.22 -28.87
N ALA A 80 11.83 -26.17 -28.21
CA ALA A 80 10.47 -26.14 -27.69
C ALA A 80 9.43 -26.28 -28.81
N TRP A 81 9.62 -25.56 -29.92
CA TRP A 81 8.72 -25.63 -31.07
C TRP A 81 8.75 -27.00 -31.76
N LYS A 82 9.93 -27.59 -31.97
CA LYS A 82 10.05 -28.90 -32.61
C LYS A 82 9.52 -30.02 -31.74
N LEU A 83 9.91 -30.08 -30.48
CA LEU A 83 9.45 -31.13 -29.56
C LEU A 83 7.95 -30.97 -29.25
N GLY A 84 7.45 -29.74 -29.14
CA GLY A 84 6.04 -29.45 -28.89
C GLY A 84 5.10 -29.90 -30.01
N GLN A 85 5.57 -30.06 -31.24
CA GLN A 85 4.77 -30.65 -32.33
C GLN A 85 4.47 -32.14 -32.13
N TYR A 86 5.19 -32.80 -31.23
CA TYR A 86 5.12 -34.24 -30.97
C TYR A 86 4.93 -34.55 -29.47
N ASP A 87 4.39 -33.60 -28.70
CA ASP A 87 4.18 -33.72 -27.24
C ASP A 87 5.44 -34.09 -26.43
N GLY A 88 6.62 -33.79 -26.98
CA GLY A 88 7.90 -34.05 -26.33
C GLY A 88 8.20 -32.98 -25.29
N ASP A 89 8.34 -33.37 -24.02
CA ASP A 89 8.77 -32.45 -22.97
C ASP A 89 10.27 -32.16 -23.06
N PRO A 90 10.71 -30.91 -23.36
CA PRO A 90 12.12 -30.56 -23.56
C PRO A 90 13.06 -30.83 -22.38
N ALA A 91 12.54 -30.87 -21.15
CA ALA A 91 13.31 -31.20 -19.95
C ALA A 91 13.39 -32.71 -19.66
N GLY A 92 12.58 -33.52 -20.35
CA GLY A 92 12.51 -34.96 -20.16
C GLY A 92 13.58 -35.74 -20.92
N THR A 93 13.47 -37.06 -20.81
CA THR A 93 14.27 -38.02 -21.55
C THR A 93 13.48 -38.66 -22.69
N THR A 94 14.19 -39.29 -23.61
CA THR A 94 13.64 -40.11 -24.68
C THR A 94 14.52 -41.32 -24.90
N THR A 95 13.95 -42.40 -25.42
CA THR A 95 14.69 -43.57 -25.86
C THR A 95 14.92 -43.45 -27.37
N LEU A 96 16.15 -43.69 -27.82
CA LEU A 96 16.51 -43.75 -29.24
C LEU A 96 17.16 -45.10 -29.54
N THR A 97 16.75 -45.71 -30.65
CA THR A 97 17.40 -46.92 -31.17
C THR A 97 18.65 -46.55 -31.95
N ALA A 98 19.79 -47.13 -31.60
CA ALA A 98 21.05 -46.91 -32.32
C ALA A 98 20.97 -47.49 -33.74
N GLY A 99 21.20 -46.66 -34.75
CA GLY A 99 21.24 -47.06 -36.15
C GLY A 99 22.55 -47.73 -36.60
N ALA A 100 23.61 -47.62 -35.80
CA ALA A 100 24.93 -48.19 -36.07
C ALA A 100 25.69 -48.43 -34.77
N ASP A 101 26.73 -49.27 -34.83
CA ASP A 101 27.68 -49.42 -33.74
C ASP A 101 28.50 -48.12 -33.57
N GLY A 102 28.84 -47.78 -32.32
CA GLY A 102 29.58 -46.56 -32.04
C GLY A 102 30.03 -46.45 -30.60
N VAL A 103 30.65 -45.31 -30.29
CA VAL A 103 31.06 -44.94 -28.93
C VAL A 103 30.81 -43.45 -28.74
N ASP A 104 30.35 -43.05 -27.55
CA ASP A 104 30.21 -41.64 -27.18
C ASP A 104 31.54 -41.05 -26.66
N PHE A 105 31.54 -39.76 -26.32
CA PHE A 105 32.73 -39.08 -25.80
C PHE A 105 33.22 -39.61 -24.43
N THR A 106 32.35 -40.24 -23.65
CA THR A 106 32.67 -40.82 -22.34
C THR A 106 33.16 -42.26 -22.42
N GLY A 107 33.13 -42.87 -23.61
CA GLY A 107 33.49 -44.27 -23.83
C GLY A 107 32.31 -45.24 -23.75
N ARG A 108 31.07 -44.77 -23.63
CA ARG A 108 29.88 -45.62 -23.67
C ARG A 108 29.72 -46.20 -25.08
N ARG A 109 29.69 -47.52 -25.19
CA ARG A 109 29.48 -48.22 -26.47
C ARG A 109 28.00 -48.32 -26.81
N PHE A 110 27.69 -48.10 -28.09
CA PHE A 110 26.37 -48.33 -28.69
C PHE A 110 26.45 -49.51 -29.64
N THR A 111 25.44 -50.37 -29.60
CA THR A 111 25.27 -51.49 -30.51
C THR A 111 24.07 -51.23 -31.39
N ALA A 112 24.22 -51.43 -32.70
CA ALA A 112 23.14 -51.23 -33.66
C ALA A 112 21.88 -52.01 -33.25
N LYS A 113 20.72 -51.38 -33.43
CA LYS A 113 19.38 -51.88 -33.09
C LYS A 113 19.08 -52.00 -31.59
N GLN A 114 19.95 -51.52 -30.71
CA GLN A 114 19.68 -51.42 -29.27
C GLN A 114 19.16 -50.04 -28.89
N ASP A 115 18.39 -50.00 -27.82
CA ASP A 115 17.75 -48.79 -27.31
C ASP A 115 18.57 -48.12 -26.20
N TYR A 116 18.70 -46.80 -26.29
CA TYR A 116 19.46 -46.01 -25.33
C TYR A 116 18.69 -44.76 -24.91
N SER A 117 18.76 -44.42 -23.62
CA SER A 117 18.13 -43.23 -23.06
C SER A 117 19.00 -41.99 -23.25
N PHE A 118 18.37 -40.90 -23.68
CA PHE A 118 18.96 -39.58 -23.89
C PHE A 118 18.10 -38.51 -23.21
N SER A 119 18.70 -37.38 -22.85
CA SER A 119 17.92 -36.16 -22.66
C SER A 119 17.33 -35.73 -24.00
N ARG A 120 16.07 -35.28 -24.06
CA ARG A 120 15.45 -34.86 -25.33
C ARG A 120 16.19 -33.72 -26.04
N ILE A 121 16.88 -32.89 -25.26
CA ILE A 121 17.88 -31.96 -25.78
C ILE A 121 19.24 -32.46 -25.31
N SER A 122 20.00 -33.09 -26.19
CA SER A 122 21.31 -33.68 -25.88
C SER A 122 22.45 -32.97 -26.60
N GLY A 123 23.66 -33.06 -26.05
CA GLY A 123 24.86 -32.65 -26.74
C GLY A 123 25.26 -33.70 -27.77
N HIS A 124 25.95 -33.31 -28.84
CA HIS A 124 26.44 -34.27 -29.84
C HIS A 124 27.35 -35.34 -29.21
N ARG A 125 28.17 -34.93 -28.23
CA ARG A 125 29.03 -35.82 -27.42
C ARG A 125 28.30 -36.94 -26.67
N ASP A 126 26.99 -36.83 -26.45
CA ASP A 126 26.19 -37.85 -25.77
C ASP A 126 25.92 -39.06 -26.67
N GLY A 127 25.95 -38.87 -28.00
CA GLY A 127 25.62 -39.90 -28.99
C GLY A 127 26.78 -40.29 -29.91
N PHE A 128 27.89 -39.54 -29.91
CA PHE A 128 29.05 -39.81 -30.75
C PHE A 128 30.35 -39.35 -30.08
N ASN A 129 31.48 -39.96 -30.46
CA ASN A 129 32.79 -39.65 -29.91
C ASN A 129 33.32 -38.32 -30.46
N THR A 130 32.88 -37.22 -29.84
CA THR A 130 33.24 -35.86 -30.24
C THR A 130 33.22 -34.92 -29.04
N GLN A 131 34.01 -33.84 -29.10
CA GLN A 131 33.91 -32.75 -28.13
C GLN A 131 32.69 -31.84 -28.37
N CYS A 132 32.02 -31.92 -29.53
CA CYS A 132 30.85 -31.08 -29.84
C CYS A 132 29.72 -31.28 -28.78
N PRO A 133 29.08 -30.23 -28.24
CA PRO A 133 29.07 -28.82 -28.66
C PRO A 133 30.15 -27.93 -28.04
N GLY A 134 31.20 -28.50 -27.45
CA GLY A 134 32.18 -27.79 -26.61
C GLY A 134 31.77 -27.81 -25.13
N GLY A 135 32.75 -27.75 -24.23
CA GLY A 135 32.53 -27.88 -22.78
C GLY A 135 31.60 -26.80 -22.21
N ALA A 136 31.83 -25.55 -22.58
CA ALA A 136 31.05 -24.42 -22.09
C ALA A 136 29.60 -24.43 -22.60
N LEU A 137 29.34 -24.70 -23.88
CA LEU A 137 27.95 -24.81 -24.39
C LEU A 137 27.25 -26.07 -23.86
N TYR A 138 27.97 -27.19 -23.69
CA TYR A 138 27.40 -28.38 -23.07
C TYR A 138 26.91 -28.12 -21.63
N ALA A 139 27.67 -27.34 -20.86
CA ALA A 139 27.26 -26.91 -19.52
C ALA A 139 26.01 -26.02 -19.50
N GLN A 140 25.64 -25.38 -20.64
CA GLN A 140 24.43 -24.57 -20.77
C GLN A 140 23.17 -25.40 -21.11
N LEU A 141 23.30 -26.68 -21.47
CA LEU A 141 22.17 -27.53 -21.86
C LEU A 141 21.06 -27.65 -20.80
N PRO A 142 21.34 -27.77 -19.49
CA PRO A 142 20.29 -27.78 -18.47
C PRO A 142 19.43 -26.50 -18.47
N ALA A 143 20.04 -25.33 -18.65
CA ALA A 143 19.30 -24.07 -18.74
C ALA A 143 18.48 -23.98 -20.03
N ILE A 144 19.03 -24.43 -21.17
CA ILE A 144 18.31 -24.51 -22.45
C ILE A 144 17.07 -25.41 -22.33
N ARG A 145 17.19 -26.58 -21.69
CA ARG A 145 16.06 -27.48 -21.39
C ARG A 145 14.99 -26.78 -20.55
N GLY A 146 15.40 -26.11 -19.48
CA GLY A 146 14.49 -25.37 -18.60
C GLY A 146 13.71 -24.28 -19.35
N HIS A 147 14.38 -23.48 -20.18
CA HIS A 147 13.72 -22.46 -20.99
C HIS A 147 12.80 -23.05 -22.07
N ALA A 148 13.19 -24.17 -22.68
CA ALA A 148 12.39 -24.80 -23.72
C ALA A 148 11.10 -25.44 -23.15
N ALA A 149 11.15 -26.01 -21.95
CA ALA A 149 10.02 -26.75 -21.38
C ALA A 149 8.85 -25.83 -20.94
N GLY A 150 9.13 -24.63 -20.44
CA GLY A 150 8.13 -23.82 -19.73
C GLY A 150 7.63 -24.50 -18.43
N PRO A 151 6.65 -23.93 -17.69
CA PRO A 151 5.94 -22.67 -17.96
C PRO A 151 6.79 -21.44 -17.60
N VAL A 152 6.20 -20.24 -17.67
CA VAL A 152 6.89 -18.98 -17.33
C VAL A 152 7.30 -18.99 -15.85
N ALA A 153 8.59 -18.86 -15.57
CA ALA A 153 9.16 -18.90 -14.23
C ALA A 153 9.31 -17.50 -13.63
N GLY A 154 9.31 -17.42 -12.30
CA GLY A 154 9.57 -16.19 -11.54
C GLY A 154 8.50 -15.10 -11.72
N LEU A 155 7.28 -15.48 -12.13
CA LEU A 155 6.20 -14.52 -12.35
C LEU A 155 5.71 -13.93 -11.03
N ALA A 156 5.97 -12.65 -10.80
CA ALA A 156 5.58 -11.96 -9.58
C ALA A 156 5.03 -10.56 -9.87
N ILE A 157 3.98 -10.17 -9.15
CA ILE A 157 3.54 -8.77 -9.10
C ILE A 157 4.57 -7.99 -8.28
N THR A 158 5.08 -6.91 -8.85
CA THR A 158 6.11 -6.06 -8.22
C THR A 158 5.53 -4.79 -7.62
N SER A 159 4.41 -4.27 -8.16
CA SER A 159 3.68 -3.15 -7.59
C SER A 159 2.25 -3.05 -8.11
N VAL A 160 1.39 -2.41 -7.30
CA VAL A 160 0.04 -1.99 -7.69
C VAL A 160 -0.05 -0.48 -7.48
N THR A 161 0.18 0.31 -8.52
CA THR A 161 0.08 1.78 -8.46
C THR A 161 -1.34 2.25 -8.69
N GLY A 162 -1.68 3.46 -8.21
CA GLY A 162 -3.07 3.90 -8.11
C GLY A 162 -3.77 3.38 -6.84
N ALA A 163 -3.05 2.63 -6.00
CA ALA A 163 -3.53 2.13 -4.72
C ALA A 163 -2.50 2.37 -3.60
N ALA A 164 -2.96 2.54 -2.36
CA ALA A 164 -2.14 2.64 -1.16
C ALA A 164 -2.12 1.31 -0.39
N LEU A 165 -0.94 0.82 -0.02
CA LEU A 165 -0.82 -0.41 0.77
C LEU A 165 -1.11 -0.16 2.25
N SER A 166 -1.97 -0.97 2.86
CA SER A 166 -2.26 -0.97 4.30
C SER A 166 -2.34 -2.40 4.80
N GLY A 167 -1.38 -2.82 5.63
CA GLY A 167 -1.21 -4.24 5.97
C GLY A 167 -0.88 -5.05 4.71
N THR A 168 -1.71 -6.04 4.38
CA THR A 168 -1.54 -6.91 3.21
C THR A 168 -2.45 -6.55 2.03
N SER A 169 -3.27 -5.49 2.16
CA SER A 169 -4.25 -5.09 1.15
C SER A 169 -3.91 -3.73 0.55
N HIS A 170 -4.09 -3.61 -0.76
CA HIS A 170 -4.01 -2.34 -1.48
C HIS A 170 -5.39 -1.67 -1.50
N HIS A 171 -5.47 -0.37 -1.22
CA HIS A 171 -6.71 0.40 -1.24
C HIS A 171 -6.68 1.43 -2.36
N THR A 172 -7.70 1.45 -3.22
CA THR A 172 -7.81 2.38 -4.35
C THR A 172 -9.24 2.92 -4.43
N ARG A 173 -9.44 4.01 -5.17
CA ARG A 173 -10.80 4.42 -5.57
C ARG A 173 -11.38 3.49 -6.64
N ALA A 174 -10.57 3.10 -7.60
CA ALA A 174 -10.99 2.19 -8.67
C ALA A 174 -9.79 1.75 -9.52
N ASP A 175 -9.09 2.72 -10.08
CA ASP A 175 -8.09 2.49 -11.13
C ASP A 175 -6.76 2.05 -10.52
N ILE A 176 -6.22 0.99 -11.10
CA ILE A 176 -4.91 0.46 -10.75
C ILE A 176 -4.06 0.23 -12.00
N THR A 177 -2.75 0.26 -11.81
CA THR A 177 -1.78 -0.31 -12.75
C THR A 177 -0.95 -1.34 -12.01
N VAL A 178 -1.02 -2.58 -12.49
CA VAL A 178 -0.26 -3.70 -11.94
C VAL A 178 1.01 -3.83 -12.74
N ARG A 179 2.15 -3.88 -12.06
CA ARG A 179 3.45 -4.19 -12.67
C ARG A 179 3.90 -5.57 -12.21
N TRP A 180 4.63 -6.26 -13.08
CA TRP A 180 5.16 -7.60 -12.81
C TRP A 180 6.55 -7.79 -13.40
N SER A 181 7.19 -8.87 -12.96
CA SER A 181 8.43 -9.40 -13.53
C SER A 181 8.30 -10.90 -13.76
N ALA A 182 9.16 -11.44 -14.62
CA ALA A 182 9.37 -12.87 -14.83
C ALA A 182 10.86 -13.12 -15.06
N THR A 183 11.37 -14.29 -14.64
CA THR A 183 12.76 -14.69 -14.91
C THR A 183 12.91 -15.38 -16.26
N THR A 184 11.81 -15.93 -16.80
CA THR A 184 11.78 -16.41 -18.19
C THR A 184 11.96 -15.24 -19.16
N PRO A 185 12.90 -15.32 -20.12
CA PRO A 185 13.10 -14.26 -21.10
C PRO A 185 11.83 -13.99 -21.93
N ALA A 186 11.55 -12.72 -22.24
CA ALA A 186 10.35 -12.30 -22.95
C ALA A 186 10.12 -13.02 -24.29
N ALA A 187 11.19 -13.46 -24.97
CA ALA A 187 11.13 -14.21 -26.22
C ALA A 187 10.38 -15.55 -26.11
N PHE A 188 10.22 -16.09 -24.90
CA PHE A 188 9.49 -17.32 -24.61
C PHE A 188 8.05 -17.08 -24.15
N VAL A 189 7.66 -15.82 -23.90
CA VAL A 189 6.32 -15.47 -23.41
C VAL A 189 5.49 -14.96 -24.58
N THR A 190 4.32 -15.54 -24.82
CA THR A 190 3.44 -15.15 -25.91
C THR A 190 2.48 -14.04 -25.48
N LYS A 191 1.93 -14.13 -24.26
CA LYS A 191 1.05 -13.10 -23.69
C LYS A 191 1.09 -13.05 -22.17
N TYR A 192 0.76 -11.88 -21.63
CA TYR A 192 0.34 -11.71 -20.25
C TYR A 192 -1.14 -11.32 -20.19
N GLU A 193 -1.83 -11.76 -19.14
CA GLU A 193 -3.21 -11.42 -18.86
C GLU A 193 -3.31 -10.91 -17.42
N LEU A 194 -3.82 -9.70 -17.24
CA LEU A 194 -4.18 -9.20 -15.91
C LEU A 194 -5.52 -9.82 -15.52
N LEU A 195 -5.53 -10.55 -14.40
CA LEU A 195 -6.69 -11.22 -13.86
C LEU A 195 -7.25 -10.45 -12.67
N VAL A 196 -8.57 -10.25 -12.67
CA VAL A 196 -9.35 -9.78 -11.52
C VAL A 196 -10.41 -10.85 -11.23
N ASP A 197 -10.37 -11.39 -10.02
CA ASP A 197 -11.24 -12.48 -9.55
C ASP A 197 -11.25 -13.69 -10.50
N GLY A 198 -10.07 -14.02 -11.02
CA GLY A 198 -9.84 -15.14 -11.95
C GLY A 198 -10.22 -14.84 -13.41
N ARG A 199 -10.81 -13.68 -13.72
CA ARG A 199 -11.19 -13.28 -15.09
C ARG A 199 -10.14 -12.35 -15.69
N SER A 200 -9.79 -12.57 -16.96
CA SER A 200 -8.91 -11.65 -17.69
C SER A 200 -9.64 -10.34 -17.97
N VAL A 201 -9.09 -9.23 -17.48
CA VAL A 201 -9.61 -7.87 -17.71
C VAL A 201 -8.73 -7.06 -18.67
N ALA A 202 -7.49 -7.51 -18.89
CA ALA A 202 -6.59 -6.97 -19.89
C ALA A 202 -5.64 -8.08 -20.39
N SER A 203 -5.22 -7.97 -21.64
CA SER A 203 -4.21 -8.86 -22.26
C SER A 203 -3.14 -8.01 -22.95
N THR A 204 -1.88 -8.40 -22.80
CA THR A 204 -0.72 -7.68 -23.34
C THR A 204 0.28 -8.66 -23.97
N THR A 205 1.21 -8.14 -24.77
CA THR A 205 2.27 -8.93 -25.42
C THR A 205 3.28 -9.46 -24.39
N GLY A 206 4.04 -10.52 -24.74
CA GLY A 206 5.03 -11.11 -23.83
C GLY A 206 6.22 -10.22 -23.42
N GLY A 207 6.38 -9.05 -24.06
CA GLY A 207 7.34 -8.03 -23.64
C GLY A 207 6.81 -7.01 -22.62
N ALA A 208 5.50 -7.02 -22.35
CA ALA A 208 4.89 -6.08 -21.42
C ALA A 208 5.23 -6.43 -19.96
N THR A 209 5.40 -5.40 -19.14
CA THR A 209 5.69 -5.50 -17.71
C THR A 209 4.60 -4.88 -16.84
N SER A 210 3.51 -4.41 -17.46
CA SER A 210 2.39 -3.81 -16.74
C SER A 210 1.08 -3.80 -17.55
N ALA A 211 -0.03 -3.68 -16.84
CA ALA A 211 -1.36 -3.43 -17.41
C ALA A 211 -2.22 -2.65 -16.40
N ALA A 212 -3.15 -1.85 -16.93
CA ALA A 212 -4.12 -1.11 -16.14
C ALA A 212 -5.45 -1.88 -16.04
N ALA A 213 -6.19 -1.63 -14.96
CA ALA A 213 -7.57 -2.09 -14.79
C ALA A 213 -8.35 -1.09 -13.92
N THR A 214 -9.66 -1.02 -14.16
CA THR A 214 -10.62 -0.29 -13.34
C THR A 214 -11.43 -1.31 -12.54
N LEU A 215 -11.36 -1.22 -11.22
CA LEU A 215 -12.08 -2.12 -10.31
C LEU A 215 -13.44 -1.53 -9.94
N THR A 216 -14.45 -2.40 -9.85
CA THR A 216 -15.73 -2.10 -9.19
C THR A 216 -15.51 -1.92 -7.69
N ALA A 217 -16.46 -1.32 -6.95
CA ALA A 217 -16.32 -1.24 -5.50
C ALA A 217 -16.36 -2.64 -4.86
N GLY A 218 -15.48 -2.91 -3.90
CA GLY A 218 -15.35 -4.20 -3.24
C GLY A 218 -13.91 -4.70 -3.10
N SER A 219 -13.75 -5.89 -2.53
CA SER A 219 -12.46 -6.58 -2.43
C SER A 219 -12.26 -7.51 -3.61
N HIS A 220 -11.09 -7.43 -4.25
CA HIS A 220 -10.74 -8.14 -5.47
C HIS A 220 -9.41 -8.89 -5.33
N LYS A 221 -9.35 -10.07 -5.94
CA LYS A 221 -8.11 -10.85 -6.12
C LYS A 221 -7.48 -10.49 -7.45
N VAL A 222 -6.29 -9.89 -7.40
CA VAL A 222 -5.56 -9.44 -8.58
C VAL A 222 -4.34 -10.35 -8.81
N GLN A 223 -4.21 -10.87 -10.03
CA GLN A 223 -3.13 -11.78 -10.42
C GLN A 223 -2.68 -11.48 -11.85
N VAL A 224 -1.50 -11.95 -12.23
CA VAL A 224 -1.04 -11.94 -13.62
C VAL A 224 -0.88 -13.37 -14.08
N ARG A 225 -1.45 -13.71 -15.24
CA ARG A 225 -1.21 -14.98 -15.93
C ARG A 225 -0.28 -14.76 -17.11
N ALA A 226 0.73 -15.61 -17.24
CA ALA A 226 1.66 -15.59 -18.36
C ALA A 226 1.52 -16.88 -19.17
N THR A 227 1.56 -16.78 -20.48
CA THR A 227 1.53 -17.92 -21.39
C THR A 227 2.89 -18.09 -22.04
N HIS A 228 3.49 -19.26 -21.89
CA HIS A 228 4.73 -19.64 -22.55
C HIS A 228 4.45 -20.02 -24.01
N GLN A 229 5.46 -19.97 -24.89
CA GLN A 229 5.33 -20.39 -26.29
C GLN A 229 4.95 -21.87 -26.47
N SER A 230 5.18 -22.72 -25.46
CA SER A 230 4.68 -24.10 -25.44
C SER A 230 3.19 -24.23 -25.10
N GLY A 231 2.49 -23.11 -24.85
CA GLY A 231 1.09 -23.08 -24.43
C GLY A 231 0.88 -23.26 -22.92
N ARG A 232 1.91 -23.69 -22.17
CA ARG A 232 1.84 -23.82 -20.71
C ARG A 232 1.70 -22.44 -20.05
N THR A 233 0.88 -22.35 -19.00
CA THR A 233 0.61 -21.08 -18.31
C THR A 233 1.14 -21.10 -16.87
N SER A 234 1.48 -19.91 -16.37
CA SER A 234 1.79 -19.65 -14.95
C SER A 234 0.92 -18.51 -14.45
N VAL A 235 0.57 -18.53 -13.17
CA VAL A 235 -0.17 -17.45 -12.51
C VAL A 235 0.62 -16.95 -11.32
N SER A 236 0.74 -15.63 -11.16
CA SER A 236 1.40 -15.01 -10.01
C SER A 236 0.67 -15.31 -8.70
N ALA A 237 1.33 -15.06 -7.58
CA ALA A 237 0.65 -14.91 -6.30
C ALA A 237 -0.42 -13.80 -6.37
N THR A 238 -1.44 -13.92 -5.51
CA THR A 238 -2.56 -12.97 -5.44
C THR A 238 -2.17 -11.71 -4.69
N ALA A 239 -2.41 -10.55 -5.30
CA ALA A 239 -2.50 -9.27 -4.60
C ALA A 239 -3.97 -8.99 -4.25
N THR A 240 -4.25 -8.63 -2.99
CA THR A 240 -5.59 -8.22 -2.58
C THR A 240 -5.74 -6.72 -2.79
N VAL A 241 -6.73 -6.31 -3.58
CA VAL A 241 -7.03 -4.89 -3.84
C VAL A 241 -8.47 -4.60 -3.45
N VAL A 242 -8.66 -3.63 -2.57
CA VAL A 242 -9.96 -3.14 -2.13
C VAL A 242 -10.23 -1.81 -2.80
N ALA A 243 -11.24 -1.78 -3.65
CA ALA A 243 -11.71 -0.56 -4.30
C ALA A 243 -12.85 0.05 -3.49
N ASP A 244 -12.65 1.28 -3.03
CA ASP A 244 -13.60 2.04 -2.24
C ASP A 244 -13.76 3.44 -2.83
N ARG A 245 -14.98 3.75 -3.26
CA ARG A 245 -15.36 5.06 -3.85
C ARG A 245 -16.14 5.92 -2.87
N THR A 246 -16.44 5.40 -1.69
CA THR A 246 -17.24 6.09 -0.70
C THR A 246 -16.35 6.96 0.15
N ALA A 247 -16.71 8.24 0.30
CA ALA A 247 -15.97 9.12 1.19
C ALA A 247 -16.32 8.81 2.65
N PRO A 248 -15.37 8.98 3.59
CA PRO A 248 -15.66 8.95 5.00
C PRO A 248 -16.80 9.91 5.36
N VAL A 249 -17.53 9.61 6.43
CA VAL A 249 -18.61 10.46 6.92
C VAL A 249 -18.33 10.92 8.34
N PHE A 250 -18.55 12.20 8.62
CA PHE A 250 -18.60 12.71 9.99
C PHE A 250 -19.94 12.33 10.65
N THR A 251 -20.02 11.12 11.19
CA THR A 251 -21.19 10.62 11.96
C THR A 251 -21.51 11.47 13.18
N THR A 252 -20.52 12.19 13.71
CA THR A 252 -20.76 13.34 14.58
C THR A 252 -20.01 14.54 14.03
N LYS A 253 -20.77 15.57 13.60
CA LYS A 253 -20.20 16.83 13.12
C LYS A 253 -19.28 17.43 14.19
N PRO A 254 -18.17 18.09 13.79
CA PRO A 254 -17.31 18.80 14.71
C PRO A 254 -18.11 19.74 15.63
N SER A 255 -17.77 19.75 16.90
CA SER A 255 -18.41 20.60 17.90
C SER A 255 -17.39 21.10 18.91
N LEU A 256 -17.65 22.29 19.45
CA LEU A 256 -16.78 22.94 20.42
C LEU A 256 -17.40 22.92 21.82
N SER A 257 -16.59 22.79 22.85
CA SER A 257 -17.00 22.95 24.26
C SER A 257 -15.89 23.63 25.04
N LEU A 258 -16.24 24.39 26.07
CA LEU A 258 -15.24 24.93 26.99
C LEU A 258 -14.72 23.80 27.89
N ARG A 259 -13.42 23.83 28.18
CA ARG A 259 -12.77 22.89 29.10
C ARG A 259 -12.10 23.64 30.25
N THR A 260 -11.76 22.92 31.30
CA THR A 260 -10.97 23.47 32.41
C THR A 260 -9.55 23.83 31.96
N GLY A 261 -8.94 24.79 32.66
CA GLY A 261 -7.58 25.27 32.39
C GLY A 261 -7.41 26.77 32.63
N THR A 262 -6.21 27.28 32.37
CA THR A 262 -5.92 28.72 32.48
C THR A 262 -6.54 29.49 31.31
N VAL A 263 -7.29 30.55 31.62
CA VAL A 263 -7.94 31.43 30.65
C VAL A 263 -7.13 32.72 30.50
N ASN A 264 -6.99 33.20 29.28
CA ASN A 264 -6.67 34.60 29.02
C ASN A 264 -7.34 35.04 27.70
N THR A 265 -7.24 36.33 27.36
CA THR A 265 -7.91 36.89 26.17
C THR A 265 -7.42 36.28 24.85
N ALA A 266 -6.17 35.82 24.79
CA ALA A 266 -5.60 35.16 23.61
C ALA A 266 -5.83 33.63 23.59
N ALA A 267 -6.09 33.02 24.75
CA ALA A 267 -6.17 31.57 24.91
C ALA A 267 -7.28 31.19 25.90
N VAL A 268 -8.49 31.00 25.37
CA VAL A 268 -9.61 30.35 26.06
C VAL A 268 -9.52 28.85 25.81
N PRO A 269 -9.44 27.99 26.84
CA PRO A 269 -9.41 26.54 26.68
C PRO A 269 -10.71 25.98 26.09
N ILE A 270 -10.57 25.25 24.99
CA ILE A 270 -11.68 24.55 24.33
C ILE A 270 -11.32 23.09 24.05
N ALA A 271 -12.34 22.26 23.91
CA ALA A 271 -12.25 20.91 23.35
C ALA A 271 -13.03 20.88 22.03
N LEU A 272 -12.35 20.46 20.96
CA LEU A 272 -12.94 20.13 19.67
C LEU A 272 -13.28 18.64 19.68
N LYS A 273 -14.55 18.30 19.45
CA LYS A 273 -15.05 16.92 19.42
C LYS A 273 -15.65 16.59 18.07
N TRP A 274 -15.41 15.38 17.56
CA TRP A 274 -15.95 14.89 16.29
C TRP A 274 -16.04 13.36 16.32
N LYS A 275 -16.75 12.78 15.35
CA LYS A 275 -16.65 11.36 15.04
C LYS A 275 -16.72 11.20 13.53
N ALA A 276 -15.68 10.61 12.96
CA ALA A 276 -15.65 10.22 11.56
C ALA A 276 -15.61 8.69 11.47
N SER A 277 -16.20 8.14 10.43
CA SER A 277 -16.17 6.72 10.14
C SER A 277 -16.17 6.51 8.64
N ASP A 278 -15.66 5.36 8.23
CA ASP A 278 -15.63 4.90 6.85
C ASP A 278 -15.99 3.42 6.85
N ALA A 279 -16.70 2.96 5.81
CA ALA A 279 -17.19 1.58 5.75
C ALA A 279 -16.07 0.56 5.51
N VAL A 280 -14.96 1.00 4.89
CA VAL A 280 -13.82 0.14 4.59
C VAL A 280 -12.69 0.40 5.56
N LEU A 281 -12.07 1.59 5.50
CA LEU A 281 -10.94 1.90 6.36
C LEU A 281 -10.66 3.40 6.46
N LEU A 282 -11.12 3.99 7.56
CA LEU A 282 -10.75 5.36 7.92
C LEU A 282 -9.25 5.42 8.21
N ARG A 283 -8.57 6.39 7.60
CA ARG A 283 -7.13 6.54 7.72
C ARG A 283 -6.76 7.55 8.80
N ASP A 284 -7.26 8.78 8.69
CA ASP A 284 -6.96 9.89 9.60
C ASP A 284 -7.99 11.01 9.45
N VAL A 285 -8.08 11.88 10.46
CA VAL A 285 -8.81 13.15 10.41
C VAL A 285 -7.82 14.28 10.60
N ARG A 286 -7.82 15.26 9.69
CA ARG A 286 -6.92 16.41 9.72
C ARG A 286 -7.68 17.67 10.08
N LEU A 287 -7.23 18.38 11.10
CA LEU A 287 -7.58 19.78 11.33
C LEU A 287 -6.74 20.64 10.37
N THR A 288 -7.38 21.37 9.48
CA THR A 288 -6.72 22.22 8.47
C THR A 288 -6.74 23.70 8.84
N ALA A 289 -7.62 24.11 9.75
CA ALA A 289 -7.68 25.43 10.33
C ALA A 289 -8.34 25.36 11.72
N PRO A 290 -8.00 26.25 12.67
CA PRO A 290 -7.04 27.36 12.55
C PRO A 290 -5.57 26.94 12.73
N VAL A 291 -5.33 25.72 13.19
CA VAL A 291 -4.00 25.13 13.40
C VAL A 291 -3.97 23.77 12.74
N ALA A 292 -2.88 23.44 12.06
CA ALA A 292 -2.74 22.13 11.43
C ALA A 292 -2.59 21.04 12.51
N GLY A 293 -3.32 19.93 12.36
CA GLY A 293 -3.18 18.75 13.20
C GLY A 293 -3.70 17.50 12.50
N THR A 294 -3.07 16.35 12.75
CA THR A 294 -3.49 15.06 12.19
C THR A 294 -3.81 14.11 13.32
N TYR A 295 -4.98 13.49 13.26
CA TYR A 295 -5.49 12.59 14.29
C TYR A 295 -5.72 11.20 13.71
N GLY A 296 -5.31 10.16 14.45
CA GLY A 296 -5.57 8.78 14.08
C GLY A 296 -7.08 8.47 14.06
N PRO A 297 -7.48 7.34 13.43
CA PRO A 297 -8.89 7.06 13.12
C PRO A 297 -9.77 6.82 14.35
N THR A 298 -9.17 6.54 15.52
CA THR A 298 -9.89 6.32 16.79
C THR A 298 -10.03 7.59 17.64
N VAL A 299 -9.36 8.68 17.28
CA VAL A 299 -9.38 9.93 18.05
C VAL A 299 -10.65 10.72 17.72
N THR A 300 -11.40 11.09 18.76
CA THR A 300 -12.70 11.78 18.65
C THR A 300 -12.71 13.14 19.35
N THR A 301 -11.61 13.54 19.98
CA THR A 301 -11.51 14.83 20.67
C THR A 301 -10.06 15.32 20.70
N ALA A 302 -9.89 16.64 20.67
CA ALA A 302 -8.60 17.31 20.85
C ALA A 302 -8.77 18.59 21.68
N SER A 303 -7.77 18.86 22.53
CA SER A 303 -7.72 20.07 23.34
C SER A 303 -7.03 21.19 22.57
N HIS A 304 -7.64 22.37 22.55
CA HIS A 304 -7.13 23.55 21.87
C HIS A 304 -7.39 24.81 22.70
N THR A 305 -6.97 25.96 22.17
CA THR A 305 -7.34 27.28 22.69
C THR A 305 -7.86 28.17 21.57
N ALA A 306 -8.69 29.15 21.91
CA ALA A 306 -9.20 30.16 20.98
C ALA A 306 -9.14 31.56 21.58
N LYS A 307 -8.98 32.58 20.74
CA LYS A 307 -9.04 33.99 21.18
C LYS A 307 -10.47 34.36 21.59
N SER A 308 -10.60 35.06 22.71
CA SER A 308 -11.89 35.58 23.16
C SER A 308 -12.41 36.65 22.19
N ALA A 309 -13.73 36.72 22.02
CA ALA A 309 -14.46 37.63 21.14
C ALA A 309 -14.12 37.50 19.64
N VAL A 310 -13.38 36.47 19.22
CA VAL A 310 -13.04 36.20 17.82
C VAL A 310 -13.73 34.93 17.36
N ALA A 311 -14.54 35.03 16.30
CA ALA A 311 -15.12 33.86 15.65
C ALA A 311 -14.02 33.04 14.97
N THR A 312 -13.85 31.79 15.41
CA THR A 312 -12.81 30.90 14.89
C THR A 312 -13.46 29.68 14.23
N ALA A 313 -13.16 29.47 12.95
CA ALA A 313 -13.61 28.30 12.21
C ALA A 313 -12.60 27.15 12.36
N TRP A 314 -13.09 26.00 12.82
CA TRP A 314 -12.35 24.75 12.98
C TRP A 314 -12.72 23.84 11.82
N ARG A 315 -11.82 23.71 10.84
CA ARG A 315 -12.07 22.97 9.60
C ARG A 315 -11.36 21.65 9.65
N MET A 316 -12.10 20.57 9.42
CA MET A 316 -11.60 19.21 9.48
C MET A 316 -11.85 18.49 8.16
N THR A 317 -10.91 17.64 7.75
CA THR A 317 -11.06 16.74 6.61
C THR A 317 -10.75 15.32 7.06
N ALA A 318 -11.69 14.40 6.90
CA ALA A 318 -11.50 12.97 7.11
C ALA A 318 -11.03 12.32 5.81
N TYR A 319 -10.04 11.43 5.89
CA TYR A 319 -9.50 10.67 4.77
C TYR A 319 -9.60 9.17 5.05
N ASP A 320 -9.99 8.39 4.04
CA ASP A 320 -9.83 6.92 4.07
C ASP A 320 -8.47 6.49 3.47
N ARG A 321 -8.24 5.18 3.41
CA ARG A 321 -7.04 4.60 2.78
C ARG A 321 -7.09 4.58 1.25
N ALA A 322 -8.27 4.56 0.63
CA ALA A 322 -8.45 4.64 -0.82
C ALA A 322 -8.15 6.05 -1.39
N GLY A 323 -8.07 7.05 -0.50
CA GLY A 323 -7.82 8.44 -0.80
C GLY A 323 -9.09 9.28 -0.95
N ASN A 324 -10.29 8.78 -0.68
CA ASN A 324 -11.48 9.63 -0.63
C ASN A 324 -11.44 10.51 0.62
N ALA A 325 -12.18 11.62 0.57
CA ALA A 325 -12.18 12.60 1.64
C ALA A 325 -13.53 13.29 1.79
N SER A 326 -13.86 13.67 3.02
CA SER A 326 -14.97 14.55 3.32
C SER A 326 -14.53 15.63 4.29
N ALA A 327 -15.17 16.80 4.20
CA ALA A 327 -14.87 17.93 5.06
C ALA A 327 -16.05 18.26 5.98
N ALA A 328 -15.76 18.70 7.19
CA ALA A 328 -16.72 19.25 8.12
C ALA A 328 -16.09 20.40 8.90
N SER A 329 -16.92 21.30 9.43
CA SER A 329 -16.43 22.42 10.21
C SER A 329 -17.38 22.82 11.32
N VAL A 330 -16.83 23.55 12.29
CA VAL A 330 -17.60 24.25 13.32
C VAL A 330 -16.96 25.60 13.58
N THR A 331 -17.79 26.61 13.78
CA THR A 331 -17.34 27.94 14.19
C THR A 331 -17.80 28.19 15.62
N GLY A 332 -16.96 28.79 16.43
CA GLY A 332 -17.33 29.23 17.77
C GLY A 332 -16.63 30.54 18.13
N THR A 333 -17.30 31.32 18.98
CA THR A 333 -16.76 32.55 19.54
C THR A 333 -16.79 32.42 21.07
N PRO A 334 -15.67 32.09 21.72
CA PRO A 334 -15.62 32.18 23.17
C PRO A 334 -15.68 33.65 23.58
N VAL A 335 -16.46 34.00 24.60
CA VAL A 335 -16.64 35.36 25.08
C VAL A 335 -16.42 35.38 26.58
N ILE A 336 -15.43 36.17 27.01
CA ILE A 336 -15.17 36.47 28.41
C ILE A 336 -16.16 37.53 28.89
N LEU A 337 -16.85 37.24 29.98
CA LEU A 337 -17.63 38.17 30.79
C LEU A 337 -16.84 38.46 32.06
N GLN A 338 -16.44 39.72 32.24
CA GLN A 338 -15.75 40.15 33.45
C GLN A 338 -16.69 40.03 34.66
N GLU A 339 -16.11 39.90 35.85
CA GLU A 339 -16.81 39.87 37.12
C GLU A 339 -17.77 41.05 37.29
N SER A 340 -17.41 42.22 36.78
CA SER A 340 -18.22 43.45 36.84
C SER A 340 -19.55 43.36 36.08
N SER A 341 -19.68 42.45 35.13
CA SER A 341 -20.93 42.20 34.40
C SER A 341 -21.94 41.35 35.19
N ALA A 342 -21.55 40.80 36.34
CA ALA A 342 -22.42 39.96 37.17
C ALA A 342 -23.41 40.80 37.97
N LYS A 343 -24.66 40.34 38.06
CA LYS A 343 -25.58 40.81 39.10
C LYS A 343 -25.12 40.26 40.46
N ARG A 344 -24.88 41.15 41.41
CA ARG A 344 -24.40 40.84 42.76
C ARG A 344 -25.55 40.77 43.77
N SER A 345 -25.44 39.88 44.74
CA SER A 345 -26.22 39.90 45.99
C SER A 345 -25.32 39.59 47.19
N GLY A 346 -25.57 40.25 48.32
CA GLY A 346 -24.69 40.18 49.49
C GLY A 346 -23.40 40.97 49.33
N THR A 347 -22.50 40.84 50.30
CA THR A 347 -21.25 41.62 50.37
C THR A 347 -20.17 41.04 49.45
N TRP A 348 -19.59 41.89 48.59
CA TRP A 348 -18.47 41.55 47.72
C TRP A 348 -17.43 42.67 47.76
N THR A 349 -16.16 42.30 47.81
CA THR A 349 -15.03 43.22 47.74
C THR A 349 -14.31 43.05 46.40
N THR A 350 -13.96 44.18 45.77
CA THR A 350 -13.14 44.17 44.57
C THR A 350 -11.66 43.99 44.94
N LYS A 351 -10.96 43.13 44.19
CA LYS A 351 -9.50 43.02 44.24
C LYS A 351 -8.92 43.42 42.89
N SER A 352 -7.75 44.05 42.91
CA SER A 352 -7.01 44.44 41.70
C SER A 352 -5.66 43.71 41.66
N SER A 353 -5.32 43.16 40.51
CA SER A 353 -4.03 42.54 40.23
C SER A 353 -3.92 42.28 38.73
N ALA A 354 -2.73 42.48 38.16
CA ALA A 354 -2.43 42.04 36.80
C ALA A 354 -2.63 40.51 36.62
N GLY A 355 -2.64 39.72 37.70
CA GLY A 355 -2.92 38.29 37.66
C GLY A 355 -4.37 37.95 37.30
N TYR A 356 -5.34 38.81 37.60
CA TYR A 356 -6.76 38.51 37.33
C TYR A 356 -7.12 38.71 35.85
N LEU A 357 -8.23 38.10 35.43
CA LEU A 357 -8.81 38.33 34.11
C LEU A 357 -9.28 39.80 34.02
N GLY A 358 -8.77 40.56 33.05
CA GLY A 358 -9.10 41.99 32.93
C GLY A 358 -8.56 42.89 34.06
N GLY A 359 -7.76 42.37 34.98
CA GLY A 359 -7.12 43.13 36.07
C GLY A 359 -7.92 43.21 37.38
N GLY A 360 -9.16 42.74 37.40
CA GLY A 360 -10.06 42.80 38.56
C GLY A 360 -10.64 41.43 38.94
N SER A 361 -11.07 41.28 40.20
CA SER A 361 -11.86 40.14 40.64
C SER A 361 -12.80 40.52 41.79
N TYR A 362 -13.85 39.72 42.00
CA TYR A 362 -14.75 39.85 43.14
C TYR A 362 -14.50 38.74 44.16
N ALA A 363 -14.33 39.14 45.42
CA ALA A 363 -14.14 38.22 46.54
C ALA A 363 -15.22 38.38 47.61
N SER A 364 -15.64 37.25 48.18
CA SER A 364 -16.57 37.24 49.32
C SER A 364 -16.39 35.98 50.16
N GLY A 365 -16.40 36.14 51.48
CA GLY A 365 -16.51 35.05 52.45
C GLY A 365 -17.90 34.93 53.07
N THR A 366 -18.83 35.82 52.71
CA THR A 366 -20.15 35.88 53.33
C THR A 366 -21.04 34.77 52.76
N LYS A 367 -21.46 33.83 53.61
CA LYS A 367 -22.38 32.76 53.22
C LYS A 367 -23.61 33.35 52.50
N ASN A 368 -24.02 32.70 51.41
CA ASN A 368 -25.13 33.10 50.54
C ASN A 368 -24.91 34.38 49.70
N ALA A 369 -23.77 35.06 49.78
CA ALA A 369 -23.41 36.07 48.78
C ALA A 369 -23.30 35.39 47.40
N ALA A 370 -23.77 36.06 46.35
CA ALA A 370 -23.85 35.46 45.02
C ALA A 370 -23.50 36.41 43.87
N LEU A 371 -22.98 35.82 42.79
CA LEU A 371 -22.76 36.45 41.49
C LEU A 371 -23.61 35.72 40.45
N THR A 372 -24.34 36.46 39.63
CA THR A 372 -25.21 35.89 38.59
C THR A 372 -24.91 36.50 37.22
N TRP A 373 -24.65 35.65 36.23
CA TRP A 373 -24.52 36.02 34.82
C TRP A 373 -25.65 35.42 34.01
N THR A 374 -26.09 36.15 32.98
CA THR A 374 -26.98 35.63 31.94
C THR A 374 -26.28 35.78 30.59
N PHE A 375 -26.29 34.73 29.79
CA PHE A 375 -25.67 34.70 28.47
C PHE A 375 -26.47 33.82 27.51
N THR A 376 -26.24 33.97 26.21
CA THR A 376 -26.76 33.05 25.19
C THR A 376 -25.60 32.30 24.58
N GLY A 377 -25.56 30.99 24.78
CA GLY A 377 -24.43 30.17 24.35
C GLY A 377 -24.69 28.69 24.58
N ARG A 378 -23.74 27.86 24.12
CA ARG A 378 -23.81 26.39 24.20
C ARG A 378 -22.78 25.76 25.12
N SER A 379 -21.92 26.57 25.73
CA SER A 379 -21.00 26.12 26.77
C SER A 379 -20.63 27.26 27.68
N VAL A 380 -20.34 26.97 28.94
CA VAL A 380 -19.90 27.94 29.93
C VAL A 380 -18.74 27.39 30.76
N ALA A 381 -17.87 28.28 31.22
CA ALA A 381 -16.81 28.02 32.18
C ALA A 381 -16.78 29.11 33.25
N TRP A 382 -16.62 28.72 34.51
CA TRP A 382 -16.44 29.67 35.62
C TRP A 382 -14.96 29.83 35.94
N VAL A 383 -14.48 31.09 35.92
CA VAL A 383 -13.08 31.45 36.05
C VAL A 383 -12.82 32.09 37.42
N VAL A 384 -11.82 31.57 38.11
CA VAL A 384 -11.52 31.96 39.50
C VAL A 384 -10.03 32.17 39.73
N SER A 385 -9.74 32.81 40.86
CA SER A 385 -8.46 32.64 41.55
C SER A 385 -8.61 31.58 42.63
N ARG A 386 -7.59 30.72 42.76
CA ARG A 386 -7.51 29.62 43.72
C ARG A 386 -6.35 29.86 44.66
N ALA A 387 -6.51 29.53 45.93
CA ALA A 387 -5.46 29.58 46.95
C ALA A 387 -5.77 28.60 48.09
N ALA A 388 -4.85 28.45 49.04
CA ALA A 388 -5.02 27.55 50.18
C ALA A 388 -6.21 27.95 51.08
N THR A 389 -6.53 29.25 51.11
CA THR A 389 -7.62 29.86 51.87
C THR A 389 -8.94 29.97 51.09
N SER A 390 -8.99 29.47 49.85
CA SER A 390 -10.20 29.52 49.03
C SER A 390 -11.26 28.52 49.49
N GLY A 391 -12.51 28.96 49.53
CA GLY A 391 -13.67 28.18 49.97
C GLY A 391 -14.38 27.40 48.86
N GLN A 392 -15.58 26.94 49.18
CA GLN A 392 -16.46 26.25 48.24
C GLN A 392 -17.60 27.15 47.75
N ALA A 393 -18.08 26.85 46.55
CA ALA A 393 -19.20 27.52 45.92
C ALA A 393 -20.28 26.52 45.51
N TYR A 394 -21.55 26.90 45.67
CA TYR A 394 -22.63 26.25 44.93
C TYR A 394 -22.76 26.90 43.55
N VAL A 395 -22.82 26.07 42.52
CA VAL A 395 -23.08 26.51 41.15
C VAL A 395 -24.51 26.14 40.81
N TYR A 396 -25.30 27.15 40.44
CA TYR A 396 -26.65 27.00 39.92
C TYR A 396 -26.67 27.34 38.44
N VAL A 397 -27.41 26.56 37.68
CA VAL A 397 -27.67 26.78 36.26
C VAL A 397 -29.18 26.77 36.09
N ASP A 398 -29.72 27.85 35.52
CA ASP A 398 -31.16 27.99 35.22
C ASP A 398 -32.04 27.71 36.46
N GLY A 399 -31.59 28.19 37.62
CA GLY A 399 -32.29 28.05 38.91
C GLY A 399 -32.00 26.75 39.67
N ALA A 400 -31.45 25.72 39.03
CA ALA A 400 -31.14 24.44 39.66
C ALA A 400 -29.68 24.35 40.12
N LYS A 401 -29.44 23.85 41.34
CA LYS A 401 -28.07 23.55 41.82
C LYS A 401 -27.50 22.40 41.01
N VAL A 402 -26.38 22.62 40.33
CA VAL A 402 -25.73 21.61 39.48
C VAL A 402 -24.39 21.12 40.03
N ALA A 403 -23.74 21.88 40.91
CA ALA A 403 -22.46 21.48 41.50
C ALA A 403 -22.19 22.16 42.85
N THR A 404 -21.32 21.53 43.63
CA THR A 404 -20.55 22.18 44.69
C THR A 404 -19.08 22.11 44.28
N VAL A 405 -18.41 23.24 44.12
CA VAL A 405 -17.06 23.33 43.57
C VAL A 405 -16.10 23.87 44.63
N ASP A 406 -14.97 23.21 44.82
CA ASP A 406 -13.93 23.59 45.76
C ASP A 406 -12.78 24.34 45.08
N LEU A 407 -12.48 25.55 45.54
CA LEU A 407 -11.45 26.41 44.94
C LEU A 407 -10.09 26.19 45.58
N LYS A 408 -9.97 25.41 46.66
CA LYS A 408 -8.71 25.18 47.37
C LYS A 408 -7.62 24.74 46.38
N SER A 409 -6.45 25.34 46.52
CA SER A 409 -5.22 24.95 45.84
C SER A 409 -4.04 25.13 46.80
N SER A 410 -3.03 24.27 46.75
CA SER A 410 -1.82 24.44 47.57
C SER A 410 -1.01 25.67 47.18
N THR A 411 -1.12 26.09 45.92
CA THR A 411 -0.51 27.31 45.37
C THR A 411 -1.56 28.28 44.86
N THR A 412 -1.22 29.57 44.85
CA THR A 412 -2.08 30.59 44.27
C THR A 412 -2.07 30.48 42.74
N LEU A 413 -3.24 30.25 42.13
CA LEU A 413 -3.41 30.14 40.69
C LEU A 413 -4.49 31.13 40.24
N TYR A 414 -4.19 31.91 39.21
CA TYR A 414 -5.12 32.88 38.64
C TYR A 414 -5.77 32.38 37.35
N ARG A 415 -6.91 32.98 37.00
CA ARG A 415 -7.62 32.76 35.73
C ARG A 415 -7.95 31.29 35.46
N GLN A 416 -8.28 30.53 36.50
CA GLN A 416 -8.53 29.10 36.38
C GLN A 416 -10.01 28.85 36.05
N ALA A 417 -10.30 28.33 34.85
CA ALA A 417 -11.57 27.69 34.57
C ALA A 417 -11.63 26.35 35.30
N ILE A 418 -12.41 26.28 36.38
CA ILE A 418 -12.47 25.08 37.25
C ILE A 418 -13.78 24.30 37.14
N TRP A 419 -14.78 24.89 36.51
CA TRP A 419 -16.07 24.26 36.26
C TRP A 419 -16.52 24.62 34.86
N THR A 420 -17.02 23.64 34.12
CA THR A 420 -17.63 23.85 32.81
C THR A 420 -18.94 23.10 32.68
N LYS A 421 -19.81 23.60 31.81
CA LYS A 421 -21.04 22.91 31.37
C LYS A 421 -21.25 23.18 29.89
N SER A 422 -21.78 22.20 29.18
CA SER A 422 -22.12 22.30 27.76
C SER A 422 -23.52 21.77 27.51
N TRP A 423 -24.14 22.28 26.44
CA TRP A 423 -25.48 21.91 25.99
C TRP A 423 -25.45 21.48 24.53
N THR A 424 -26.51 20.81 24.09
CA THR A 424 -26.65 20.33 22.70
C THR A 424 -26.84 21.48 21.71
N SER A 425 -27.57 22.53 22.11
CA SER A 425 -27.82 23.75 21.33
C SER A 425 -27.41 25.02 22.09
N SER A 426 -27.33 26.14 21.38
CA SER A 426 -27.17 27.46 21.99
C SER A 426 -28.53 27.95 22.50
N ALA A 427 -28.59 28.34 23.77
CA ALA A 427 -29.80 28.89 24.38
C ALA A 427 -29.42 29.94 25.42
N LYS A 428 -30.42 30.68 25.90
CA LYS A 428 -30.24 31.61 27.02
C LYS A 428 -30.11 30.82 28.32
N HIS A 429 -29.04 31.07 29.05
CA HIS A 429 -28.76 30.44 30.34
C HIS A 429 -28.42 31.47 31.41
N THR A 430 -28.70 31.12 32.66
CA THR A 430 -28.32 31.89 33.83
C THR A 430 -27.43 31.05 34.73
N VAL A 431 -26.21 31.51 35.01
CA VAL A 431 -25.29 30.88 35.97
C VAL A 431 -25.21 31.74 37.22
N LYS A 432 -25.54 31.14 38.37
CA LYS A 432 -25.44 31.78 39.69
C LYS A 432 -24.45 31.02 40.56
N ILE A 433 -23.43 31.74 41.02
CA ILE A 433 -22.39 31.24 41.93
C ILE A 433 -22.72 31.74 43.33
N VAL A 434 -22.82 30.85 44.31
CA VAL A 434 -23.19 31.18 45.69
C VAL A 434 -22.11 30.73 46.67
N VAL A 435 -21.66 31.65 47.53
CA VAL A 435 -20.66 31.38 48.58
C VAL A 435 -21.22 30.42 49.62
N VAL A 436 -20.55 29.30 49.84
CA VAL A 436 -20.94 28.32 50.88
C VAL A 436 -20.61 28.82 52.28
N GLY A 437 -19.54 29.61 52.43
CA GLY A 437 -19.01 30.02 53.73
C GLY A 437 -18.27 28.87 54.42
N THR A 438 -17.39 28.17 53.68
CA THR A 438 -16.65 27.00 54.17
C THR A 438 -15.86 27.32 55.46
N LYS A 439 -16.06 26.53 56.52
CA LYS A 439 -15.38 26.70 57.81
C LYS A 439 -13.86 26.73 57.63
N GLY A 440 -13.20 27.74 58.19
CA GLY A 440 -11.74 27.92 58.13
C GLY A 440 -11.19 28.48 56.82
N ARG A 441 -11.98 28.54 55.74
CA ARG A 441 -11.59 29.07 54.43
C ARG A 441 -12.80 29.62 53.67
N PRO A 442 -13.48 30.67 54.17
CA PRO A 442 -14.80 31.04 53.66
C PRO A 442 -14.76 31.72 52.28
N THR A 443 -13.60 32.27 51.89
CA THR A 443 -13.50 33.24 50.79
C THR A 443 -13.46 32.58 49.42
N LEU A 444 -14.33 33.02 48.50
CA LEU A 444 -14.20 32.79 47.06
C LEU A 444 -13.58 34.01 46.39
N THR A 445 -12.84 33.82 45.30
CA THR A 445 -12.36 34.91 44.43
C THR A 445 -12.70 34.57 42.98
N THR A 446 -13.62 35.33 42.39
CA THR A 446 -14.14 35.12 41.04
C THR A 446 -13.59 36.16 40.08
N ASP A 447 -12.95 35.70 39.00
CA ASP A 447 -12.41 36.54 37.93
C ASP A 447 -13.47 36.82 36.85
N GLY A 448 -14.40 35.89 36.64
CA GLY A 448 -15.45 36.06 35.65
C GLY A 448 -16.03 34.76 35.14
N LEU A 449 -16.68 34.85 33.99
CA LEU A 449 -17.31 33.74 33.29
C LEU A 449 -16.86 33.74 31.84
N VAL A 450 -16.72 32.57 31.22
CA VAL A 450 -16.56 32.46 29.78
C VAL A 450 -17.73 31.67 29.24
N TYR A 451 -18.33 32.12 28.15
CA TYR A 451 -19.30 31.30 27.41
C TYR A 451 -18.88 31.14 25.95
N LEU A 452 -19.38 30.10 25.31
CA LEU A 452 -19.18 29.85 23.89
C LEU A 452 -20.48 30.16 23.15
N ARG A 453 -20.44 31.20 22.32
CA ARG A 453 -21.58 31.62 21.49
C ARG A 453 -21.82 30.65 20.34
#